data_AF-A0A327Y189-F1
#
_entry.id   AF-A0A327Y189-F1
#
_cell.length_a   1.000
_cell.length_b   1.000
_cell.length_c   1.000
_cell.angle_alpha   90.00
_cell.angle_beta   90.00
_cell.angle_gamma   90.00
#
_symmetry.space_group_name_H-M   'P 1'
#
loop_
_entity.id
_entity.type
_entity.pdbx_description
1 polymer ?
#
loop_
_entity_poly.entity_id
_entity_poly.type
_entity_poly.pdbx_seq_one_letter_code
_entity_poly.pdbx_strand_id
1 'polypeptide(L)' 'MSFIEYRFKVNWGDTDAAGIVFYPNFYKWMDQATHHFFSKLGYPTSKMFTENHVSIPIVEAKCQFQSPLFFD' A
#
# COMPACT_ATOMS: atom_id res chain seq x y z
N MET A 1 3.95 21.78 -5.15
CA MET A 1 4.07 20.31 -5.29
C MET A 1 2.67 19.74 -5.36
N SER A 2 2.32 18.96 -6.37
CA SER A 2 1.06 18.20 -6.37
C SER A 2 1.25 16.94 -5.53
N PHE A 3 0.28 16.61 -4.68
CA PHE A 3 0.28 15.37 -3.89
C PHE A 3 -0.64 14.35 -4.57
N ILE A 4 -0.21 13.10 -4.64
CA ILE A 4 -1.07 11.97 -5.05
C ILE A 4 -1.53 11.27 -3.78
N GLU A 5 -2.84 11.29 -3.52
CA GLU A 5 -3.44 10.70 -2.34
C GLU A 5 -3.99 9.31 -2.65
N TYR A 6 -3.63 8.31 -1.82
CA TYR A 6 -4.23 6.98 -1.85
C TYR A 6 -5.12 6.81 -0.63
N ARG A 7 -6.43 6.66 -0.86
CA ARG A 7 -7.43 6.45 0.19
C ARG A 7 -7.85 4.99 0.25
N PHE A 8 -7.98 4.47 1.46
CA PHE A 8 -8.53 3.15 1.74
C PHE A 8 -9.44 3.22 2.97
N LYS A 9 -10.33 2.25 3.10
CA LYS A 9 -11.11 2.01 4.32
C LYS A 9 -10.56 0.76 4.98
N VAL A 10 -10.42 0.78 6.31
CA VAL A 10 -10.14 -0.43 7.08
C VAL A 10 -11.38 -1.32 7.01
N ASN A 11 -11.21 -2.56 6.58
CA ASN A 11 -12.27 -3.55 6.52
C ASN A 11 -12.17 -4.50 7.72
N TRP A 12 -13.26 -5.18 8.05
CA TRP A 12 -13.28 -6.12 9.19
C TRP A 12 -12.20 -7.19 9.05
N GLY A 13 -12.00 -7.72 7.84
CA GLY A 13 -10.95 -8.70 7.55
C GLY A 13 -9.51 -8.17 7.58
N ASP A 14 -9.31 -6.85 7.74
CA ASP A 14 -7.98 -6.28 7.96
C ASP A 14 -7.57 -6.34 9.45
N THR A 15 -8.50 -6.70 10.35
CA THR A 15 -8.29 -6.78 11.80
C THR A 15 -7.94 -8.20 12.26
N ASP A 16 -7.29 -8.30 13.43
CA ASP A 16 -7.04 -9.56 14.12
C ASP A 16 -7.89 -9.71 15.41
N ALA A 17 -7.67 -10.79 16.15
CA ALA A 17 -8.41 -11.11 17.37
C ALA A 17 -8.24 -10.06 18.50
N ALA A 18 -7.26 -9.14 18.40
CA ALA A 18 -7.12 -8.03 19.33
C ALA A 18 -8.04 -6.84 19.00
N GLY A 19 -8.79 -6.91 17.89
CA GLY A 19 -9.75 -5.87 17.49
C GLY A 19 -9.11 -4.65 16.83
N ILE A 20 -7.84 -4.75 16.43
CA ILE A 20 -7.10 -3.72 15.69
C ILE A 20 -6.60 -4.28 14.37
N VAL A 21 -6.16 -3.40 13.47
CA VAL A 21 -5.54 -3.81 12.20
C VAL A 21 -4.32 -4.70 12.45
N PHE A 22 -4.33 -5.87 11.80
CA PHE A 22 -3.18 -6.76 11.77
C PHE A 22 -2.03 -6.09 10.99
N TYR A 23 -0.87 -5.94 11.62
CA TYR A 23 0.22 -5.07 11.13
C TYR A 23 0.66 -5.30 9.66
N PRO A 24 0.64 -6.51 9.06
CA PRO A 24 1.00 -6.69 7.66
C PRO A 24 0.10 -5.95 6.68
N ASN A 25 -1.14 -5.63 7.06
CA ASN A 25 -2.05 -4.86 6.22
C ASN A 25 -1.54 -3.45 5.95
N PHE A 26 -0.74 -2.86 6.84
CA PHE A 26 -0.08 -1.58 6.56
C PHE A 26 0.88 -1.66 5.37
N TYR A 27 1.70 -2.71 5.29
CA TYR A 27 2.61 -2.91 4.15
C TYR A 27 1.82 -3.17 2.85
N LYS A 28 0.72 -3.93 2.92
CA LYS A 28 -0.21 -4.11 1.80
C LYS A 28 -0.71 -2.76 1.26
N TRP A 29 -1.16 -1.86 2.13
CA TRP A 29 -1.65 -0.55 1.71
C TRP A 29 -0.54 0.37 1.18
N MET A 30 0.68 0.31 1.74
CA MET A 30 1.84 1.05 1.21
C MET A 30 2.23 0.59 -0.20
N ASP A 31 2.20 -0.72 -0.45
CA ASP A 31 2.45 -1.30 -1.77
C ASP A 31 1.36 -0.88 -2.78
N GLN A 32 0.08 -0.98 -2.39
CA GLN A 32 -1.04 -0.49 -3.19
C GLN A 32 -0.95 1.01 -3.49
N ALA A 33 -0.54 1.83 -2.51
CA ALA A 33 -0.31 3.26 -2.71
C ALA A 33 0.83 3.53 -3.70
N THR A 34 1.90 2.73 -3.66
CA THR A 34 3.02 2.81 -4.62
C THR A 34 2.55 2.51 -6.04
N HIS A 35 1.80 1.42 -6.22
CA HIS A 35 1.17 1.09 -7.50
C HIS A 35 0.23 2.20 -8.00
N HIS A 36 -0.57 2.79 -7.10
CA HIS A 36 -1.45 3.91 -7.41
C HIS A 36 -0.67 5.14 -7.86
N PHE A 37 0.41 5.48 -7.17
CA PHE A 37 1.29 6.60 -7.49
C PHE A 37 1.84 6.49 -8.92
N PHE A 38 2.44 5.36 -9.26
CA PHE A 38 2.99 5.11 -10.60
C PHE A 38 1.91 5.16 -11.69
N SER A 39 0.73 4.58 -11.42
CA SER A 39 -0.42 4.67 -12.32
C SER A 39 -0.85 6.13 -12.58
N LYS A 40 -0.90 6.98 -11.53
CA LYS A 40 -1.24 8.40 -11.65
C LYS A 40 -0.20 9.23 -12.41
N LEU A 41 1.05 8.77 -12.45
CA LEU A 41 2.11 9.36 -13.28
C LEU A 41 2.09 8.88 -14.74
N GLY A 42 1.19 7.97 -15.12
CA GLY A 42 1.13 7.40 -16.46
C GLY A 42 2.02 6.18 -16.68
N TYR A 43 2.57 5.61 -15.60
CA TYR A 43 3.42 4.42 -15.64
C TYR A 43 2.83 3.27 -14.81
N PRO A 44 1.70 2.65 -15.21
CA PRO A 44 1.17 1.51 -14.46
C PRO A 44 2.22 0.40 -14.32
N THR A 45 2.53 0.00 -13.10
CA THR A 45 3.61 -0.95 -12.81
C THR A 45 3.43 -2.32 -13.48
N SER A 46 2.19 -2.74 -13.71
CA SER A 46 1.89 -3.97 -14.46
C SER A 46 2.41 -3.87 -15.88
N LYS A 47 2.18 -2.74 -16.56
CA LYS A 47 2.71 -2.46 -17.91
C LYS A 47 4.22 -2.30 -17.91
N MET A 48 4.77 -1.60 -16.92
CA MET A 48 6.23 -1.51 -16.77
C MET A 48 6.87 -2.90 -16.73
N PHE A 49 6.26 -3.84 -16.02
CA PHE A 49 6.75 -5.21 -15.93
C PHE A 49 6.56 -5.99 -17.24
N THR A 50 5.34 -5.99 -17.80
CA THR A 50 5.02 -6.85 -18.95
C THR A 50 5.51 -6.32 -20.30
N GLU A 51 5.51 -5.00 -20.48
CA GLU A 51 5.82 -4.34 -21.76
C GLU A 51 7.25 -3.78 -21.79
N ASN A 52 7.78 -3.36 -20.64
CA ASN A 52 9.11 -2.71 -20.57
C ASN A 52 10.15 -3.54 -19.81
N HIS A 53 9.77 -4.70 -19.24
CA HIS A 53 10.64 -5.54 -18.41
C HIS A 53 11.28 -4.80 -17.23
N VAL A 54 10.59 -3.79 -16.70
CA VAL A 54 10.99 -3.01 -15.53
C VAL A 54 10.15 -3.45 -14.33
N SER A 55 10.81 -3.80 -13.23
CA SER A 55 10.17 -4.13 -11.96
C SER A 55 10.66 -3.19 -10.85
N ILE A 56 9.85 -3.08 -9.79
CA ILE A 56 10.16 -2.23 -8.62
C ILE A 56 10.05 -3.11 -7.37
N PRO A 57 10.98 -4.06 -7.16
CA PRO A 57 10.93 -4.95 -6.00
C PRO A 57 11.25 -4.19 -4.71
N ILE A 58 10.52 -4.51 -3.65
CA ILE A 58 10.83 -4.04 -2.29
C ILE A 58 11.98 -4.90 -1.75
N VAL A 59 13.14 -4.26 -1.52
CA VAL A 59 14.33 -4.94 -0.98
C VAL A 59 14.48 -4.79 0.53
N GLU A 60 13.88 -3.75 1.12
CA GLU A 60 13.84 -3.49 2.55
C GLU A 60 12.54 -2.74 2.89
N ALA A 61 11.98 -3.00 4.07
CA ALA A 61 10.85 -2.24 4.60
C ALA A 61 11.03 -2.00 6.10
N LYS A 62 10.73 -0.77 6.55
CA LYS A 62 10.73 -0.37 7.96
C LYS A 62 9.49 0.45 8.24
N CYS A 63 8.71 0.05 9.23
CA CYS A 63 7.54 0.79 9.70
C CYS A 63 7.59 0.91 11.22
N GLN A 64 7.22 2.08 11.74
CA GLN A 64 6.95 2.30 13.16
C GLN A 64 5.46 2.56 13.32
N PHE A 65 4.78 1.69 14.06
CA PHE A 65 3.34 1.76 14.30
C PHE A 65 3.09 2.64 15.54
N GLN A 66 2.58 3.85 15.34
CA GLN A 66 2.40 4.84 16.42
C GLN A 66 1.07 4.70 17.16
N SER A 67 0.01 4.29 16.46
CA SER A 67 -1.33 4.09 17.03
C SER A 67 -2.06 2.98 16.28
N PRO A 68 -3.00 2.27 16.95
CA PRO A 68 -3.81 1.26 16.30
C PRO A 68 -4.81 1.90 15.33
N LEU A 69 -5.20 1.14 14.31
CA LEU A 69 -6.35 1.44 13.46
C LEU A 69 -7.46 0.43 13.76
N PHE A 70 -8.70 0.88 13.59
CA PHE A 70 -9.90 0.09 13.89
C PHE A 70 -10.73 -0.07 12.62
N PHE A 71 -11.49 -1.16 12.57
CA PHE A 71 -12.56 -1.31 11.61
C PHE A 71 -13.74 -0.43 12.04
N ASP A 72 -14.34 0.24 11.04
CA ASP A 72 -15.41 1.24 11.11
C ASP A 72 -15.08 2.59 11.79
#